data_AF-A0A519HN36-F1
#
_entry.id   AF-A0A519HN36-F1
#
_cell.length_a   1.000
_cell.length_b   1.000
_cell.length_c   1.000
_cell.angle_alpha   90.00
_cell.angle_beta   90.00
_cell.angle_gamma   90.00
#
_symmetry.space_group_name_H-M   'P 1'
#
loop_
_entity.id
_entity.type
_entity.pdbx_description
1 polymer ?
#
loop_
_entity_poly.entity_id
_entity_poly.type
_entity_poly.pdbx_seq_one_letter_code
_entity_poly.pdbx_strand_id
1 'polypeptide(L)' 'MHFQLSDEQRMIQDLARSFADREIIPLAAQADRDEQFPLAVHAKAL' A
#
# COMPACT_ATOMS: atom_id res chain seq x y z
N MET A 1 -10.99 14.77 22.49
CA MET A 1 -10.66 13.43 21.94
C MET A 1 -9.18 13.42 21.60
N HIS A 2 -8.46 12.36 21.93
CA HIS A 2 -7.04 12.18 21.55
C HIS A 2 -6.99 11.34 20.27
N PHE A 3 -6.73 11.97 19.11
CA PHE A 3 -6.65 11.32 17.80
C PHE A 3 -5.22 10.89 17.41
N GLN A 4 -4.35 10.72 18.40
CA GLN A 4 -2.98 10.28 18.14
C GLN A 4 -2.95 8.76 18.04
N LEU A 5 -2.30 8.27 16.99
CA LEU A 5 -1.96 6.86 16.86
C LEU A 5 -1.08 6.42 18.04
N SER A 6 -1.12 5.14 18.40
CA SER A 6 -0.05 4.53 19.20
C SER A 6 1.22 4.40 18.37
N ASP A 7 2.35 4.08 19.01
CA ASP A 7 3.60 3.82 18.30
C ASP A 7 3.49 2.61 17.37
N GLU A 8 2.83 1.54 17.82
CA GLU A 8 2.56 0.37 16.99
C GLU A 8 1.71 0.72 15.76
N GLN A 9 0.67 1.54 15.92
CA GLN A 9 -0.16 2.00 14.81
C GLN A 9 0.62 2.88 13.82
N ARG A 10 1.53 3.74 14.30
CA ARG A 10 2.46 4.49 13.43
C ARG A 10 3.34 3.54 12.63
N MET A 11 3.92 2.53 13.27
CA MET A 11 4.77 1.55 12.60
C MET A 11 4.01 0.79 11.50
N ILE A 12 2.77 0.39 11.75
CA ILE A 12 1.91 -0.26 10.74
C ILE A 12 1.63 0.70 9.58
N GLN A 13 1.33 1.97 9.86
CA GLN A 13 1.11 2.97 8.82
C GLN A 13 2.36 3.18 7.95
N ASP A 14 3.53 3.29 8.57
CA ASP A 14 4.81 3.49 7.88
C ASP A 14 5.18 2.28 7.01
N LEU A 15 4.92 1.07 7.52
CA LEU A 15 5.08 -0.17 6.76
C LEU A 15 4.17 -0.18 5.53
N ALA A 16 2.88 0.10 5.72
CA ALA A 16 1.91 0.13 4.62
C ALA A 16 2.25 1.18 3.57
N ARG A 17 2.67 2.38 4.00
CA ARG A 17 3.10 3.46 3.10
C ARG A 17 4.32 3.06 2.27
N SER A 18 5.34 2.51 2.93
CA SER A 18 6.56 2.09 2.26
C SER A 18 6.32 0.99 1.23
N PHE A 19 5.42 0.04 1.53
CA PHE A 19 5.01 -0.98 0.56
C PHE A 19 4.25 -0.36 -0.62
N ALA A 20 3.28 0.52 -0.35
CA ALA A 20 2.49 1.17 -1.39
C ALA A 20 3.38 1.97 -2.36
N ASP A 21 4.33 2.75 -1.83
CA ASP A 21 5.23 3.57 -2.63
C ASP A 21 6.11 2.73 -3.59
N ARG A 22 6.55 1.56 -3.13
CA ARG A 22 7.46 0.69 -3.88
C ARG A 22 6.76 -0.27 -4.83
N GLU A 23 5.60 -0.78 -4.43
CA GLU A 23 4.96 -1.92 -5.08
C GLU A 23 3.64 -1.55 -5.77
N ILE A 24 2.85 -0.64 -5.21
CA ILE A 24 1.52 -0.28 -5.73
C ILE A 24 1.62 0.89 -6.72
N ILE A 25 2.19 2.02 -6.28
CA ILE A 25 2.23 3.28 -7.05
C ILE A 25 2.81 3.12 -8.46
N PRO A 26 3.92 2.38 -8.68
CA PRO A 26 4.51 2.25 -10.01
C PRO A 26 3.59 1.58 -11.04
N LEU A 27 2.65 0.75 -10.59
CA LEU A 27 1.77 -0.04 -11.46
C LEU A 27 0.33 0.47 -11.49
N ALA A 28 -0.09 1.24 -10.47
CA ALA A 28 -1.48 1.68 -10.27
C ALA A 28 -2.10 2.32 -11.52
N ALA A 29 -1.43 3.30 -12.12
CA ALA A 29 -1.97 4.01 -13.28
C ALA A 29 -2.14 3.10 -14.51
N GLN A 30 -1.30 2.08 -14.68
CA GLN A 30 -1.45 1.12 -15.77
C GLN A 30 -2.58 0.13 -15.47
N ALA A 31 -2.64 -0.37 -14.23
CA ALA A 31 -3.70 -1.27 -13.78
C ALA A 31 -5.09 -0.63 -13.95
N ASP A 32 -5.23 0.65 -13.59
CA ASP A 32 -6.48 1.42 -13.77
C ASP A 32 -6.83 1.60 -15.25
N ARG A 33 -5.86 1.95 -16.10
CA ARG A 33 -6.07 2.12 -17.54
C ARG A 33 -6.52 0.84 -18.23
N ASP A 34 -5.96 -0.29 -17.80
CA ASP A 34 -6.20 -1.58 -18.42
C ASP A 34 -7.37 -2.34 -17.79
N GLU A 35 -7.98 -1.79 -16.73
CA GLU A 35 -8.99 -2.45 -15.90
C GLU A 35 -8.53 -3.82 -15.37
N GLN A 36 -7.25 -3.93 -15.04
CA GLN A 36 -6.61 -5.18 -14.61
C GLN A 36 -6.25 -5.16 -13.13
N PHE A 37 -6.58 -6.25 -12.43
CA PHE A 37 -6.14 -6.45 -11.06
C PHE A 37 -4.64 -6.79 -11.00
N PRO A 38 -3.81 -6.05 -10.23
CA PRO A 38 -2.37 -6.23 -10.22
C PRO A 38 -1.95 -7.44 -9.36
N LEU A 39 -2.13 -8.65 -9.90
CA LEU A 39 -1.81 -9.92 -9.23
C LEU A 39 -0.36 -9.99 -8.71
N ALA A 40 0.59 -9.38 -9.42
CA ALA A 40 1.99 -9.32 -9.01
C ALA A 40 2.19 -8.56 -7.69
N VAL A 41 1.41 -7.49 -7.46
CA VAL A 41 1.42 -6.73 -6.21
C VAL A 41 0.74 -7.54 -5.11
N HIS A 42 -0.40 -8.16 -5.41
CA HIS A 42 -1.13 -8.99 -4.45
C HIS A 42 -0.26 -10.14 -3.93
N ALA A 43 0.51 -10.80 -4.80
CA ALA A 43 1.41 -11.88 -4.41
C ALA A 43 2.53 -11.43 -3.45
N LYS A 44 2.92 -10.15 -3.46
CA LYS A 44 3.93 -9.59 -2.54
C LYS A 44 3.35 -9.17 -1.19
N ALA A 45 2.03 -9.08 -1.09
CA ALA A 45 1.32 -8.67 0.13
C ALA A 45 0.85 -9.87 0.99
N LEU A 46 1.04 -11.11 0.49
CA LEU A 46 0.79 -12.37 1.20
C LEU A 46 2.06 -12.88 1.89
#